data_AF-A0A3M1LHY7-F1
#
_entry.id   AF-A0A3M1LHY7-F1
#
_cell.length_a   1.000
_cell.length_b   1.000
_cell.length_c   1.000
_cell.angle_alpha   90.00
_cell.angle_beta   90.00
_cell.angle_gamma   90.00
#
_symmetry.space_group_name_H-M   'P 1'
#
loop_
_entity.id
_entity.type
_entity.pdbx_description
1 polymer ?
#
loop_
_entity_poly.entity_id
_entity_poly.type
_entity_poly.pdbx_seq_one_letter_code
_entity_poly.pdbx_strand_id
1 'polypeptide(L)'
;MLRYETLRHRRGGVKALTGLTLREFEELYERFVPAWEEAERERLSRPDRQRAIGAGRTYKLGLATYLLMTMMWVRLYLTTEALGAWFGVHKATVSRNGRRILAVLRQVSEGEIDWPDPPARGEGKDLAEALAAYPDLFAILDGT
;
A
#
# COMPACT_ATOMS: atom_id res chain seq x y z
N MET A 1 9.68 -13.40 5.58
CA MET A 1 9.03 -12.26 4.90
C MET A 1 7.63 -12.09 5.46
N LEU A 2 7.18 -10.85 5.64
CA LEU A 2 5.91 -10.53 6.27
C LEU A 2 4.72 -11.04 5.43
N ARG A 3 3.74 -11.64 6.11
CA ARG A 3 2.53 -12.24 5.54
C ARG A 3 1.37 -11.96 6.48
N TYR A 4 0.20 -11.63 5.93
CA TYR A 4 -1.00 -11.37 6.73
C TYR A 4 -1.38 -12.59 7.58
N GLU A 5 -1.27 -13.78 6.98
CA GLU A 5 -1.61 -15.06 7.59
C GLU A 5 -0.77 -15.32 8.84
N THR A 6 0.49 -14.87 8.86
CA THR A 6 1.35 -14.95 10.06
C THR A 6 1.10 -13.81 11.05
N LEU A 7 0.84 -12.60 10.55
CA LEU A 7 0.70 -11.40 11.37
C LEU A 7 -0.59 -11.40 12.21
N ARG A 8 -1.69 -11.97 11.68
CA ARG A 8 -2.99 -12.01 12.38
C ARG A 8 -2.96 -12.77 13.71
N HIS A 9 -2.02 -13.70 13.87
CA HIS A 9 -1.84 -14.46 15.11
C HIS A 9 -1.02 -13.71 16.16
N ARG A 10 -0.31 -12.63 15.77
CA ARG A 10 0.42 -11.78 16.70
C ARG A 10 -0.52 -10.74 17.30
N ARG A 11 -0.77 -10.82 18.60
CA ARG A 11 -1.60 -9.87 19.34
C ARG A 11 -1.17 -8.42 19.05
N GLY A 12 -2.09 -7.61 18.51
CA GLY A 12 -1.86 -6.20 18.17
C GLY A 12 -0.98 -5.93 16.94
N GLY A 13 -0.45 -6.96 16.27
CA GLY A 13 0.48 -6.80 15.15
C GLY A 13 -0.12 -6.08 13.95
N VAL A 14 -1.36 -6.42 13.58
CA VAL A 14 -2.09 -5.74 12.50
C VAL A 14 -2.28 -4.26 12.84
N LYS A 15 -2.83 -3.95 14.01
CA LYS A 15 -3.06 -2.57 14.47
C LYS A 15 -1.81 -1.71 14.50
N ALA A 16 -0.70 -2.27 14.98
CA ALA A 16 0.56 -1.54 15.04
C ALA A 16 1.08 -1.12 13.66
N LEU A 17 0.77 -1.91 12.61
CA LEU A 17 1.31 -1.69 11.26
C LEU A 17 0.31 -0.99 10.32
N THR A 18 -1.00 -1.16 10.52
CA THR A 18 -2.04 -0.59 9.64
C THR A 18 -2.86 0.51 10.32
N GLY A 19 -2.84 0.60 11.65
CA GLY A 19 -3.77 1.42 12.43
C GLY A 19 -5.12 0.75 12.71
N LEU A 20 -5.44 -0.36 12.03
CA LEU A 20 -6.71 -1.08 12.16
C LEU A 20 -6.59 -2.26 13.12
N THR A 21 -7.58 -2.47 13.99
CA THR A 21 -7.74 -3.73 14.70
C THR A 21 -7.85 -4.89 13.72
N LEU A 22 -7.59 -6.12 14.19
CA LEU A 22 -7.73 -7.31 13.35
C LEU A 22 -9.15 -7.40 12.74
N ARG A 23 -10.18 -7.10 13.54
CA ARG A 23 -11.57 -7.12 13.10
C ARG A 23 -11.85 -6.07 12.02
N GLU A 24 -11.46 -4.82 12.24
CA GLU A 24 -11.64 -3.75 11.24
C GLU A 24 -10.90 -4.05 9.93
N PHE A 25 -9.72 -4.68 10.01
CA PHE A 25 -9.00 -5.12 8.82
C PHE A 25 -9.76 -6.24 8.08
N GLU A 26 -10.31 -7.22 8.80
CA GLU A 26 -11.08 -8.32 8.20
C GLU A 26 -12.40 -7.79 7.57
N GLU A 27 -13.12 -6.90 8.24
CA GLU A 27 -14.31 -6.22 7.71
C GLU A 27 -14.01 -5.37 6.47
N LEU A 28 -12.87 -4.66 6.46
CA LEU A 28 -12.40 -3.95 5.28
C LEU A 28 -12.07 -4.92 4.15
N TYR A 29 -11.38 -6.02 4.46
CA TYR A 29 -11.00 -7.02 3.46
C TYR A 29 -12.22 -7.68 2.81
N GLU A 30 -13.24 -8.02 3.59
CA GLU A 30 -14.50 -8.58 3.08
C GLU A 30 -15.21 -7.64 2.10
N ARG A 31 -15.27 -6.34 2.41
CA ARG A 31 -15.83 -5.32 1.48
C ARG A 31 -14.95 -5.09 0.26
N PHE A 32 -13.64 -5.17 0.44
CA PHE A 32 -12.65 -4.93 -0.60
C PHE A 32 -12.60 -6.02 -1.67
N VAL A 33 -12.77 -7.30 -1.29
CA VAL A 33 -12.60 -8.45 -2.20
C VAL A 33 -13.51 -8.36 -3.44
N PRO A 34 -14.84 -8.15 -3.33
CA PRO A 34 -15.71 -8.06 -4.51
C PRO A 34 -15.32 -6.92 -5.46
N ALA A 35 -14.98 -5.75 -4.92
CA ALA A 35 -14.55 -4.60 -5.71
C ALA A 35 -13.21 -4.86 -6.42
N TRP A 36 -12.28 -5.56 -5.75
CA TRP A 36 -11.02 -5.96 -6.35
C TRP A 36 -11.21 -6.98 -7.48
N GLU A 37 -12.08 -7.96 -7.30
CA GLU A 37 -12.38 -8.97 -8.32
C GLU A 37 -12.97 -8.32 -9.57
N GLU A 38 -13.86 -7.34 -9.41
CA GLU A 38 -14.42 -6.61 -10.55
C GLU A 38 -13.38 -5.77 -11.26
N ALA A 39 -12.59 -4.98 -10.52
CA ALA A 39 -11.49 -4.21 -11.08
C ALA A 39 -10.45 -5.10 -11.80
N GLU A 40 -10.21 -6.32 -11.28
CA GLU A 40 -9.35 -7.30 -11.94
C GLU A 40 -9.95 -7.86 -13.22
N ARG A 41 -11.25 -8.15 -13.21
CA ARG A 41 -11.98 -8.63 -14.39
C ARG A 41 -11.90 -7.60 -15.51
N GLU A 42 -12.19 -6.34 -15.23
CA GLU A 42 -12.10 -5.24 -16.20
C GLU A 42 -10.68 -5.11 -16.77
N ARG A 43 -9.66 -5.06 -15.90
CA ARG A 43 -8.26 -4.93 -16.32
C ARG A 43 -7.81 -6.10 -17.20
N LEU A 44 -8.28 -7.31 -16.90
CA LEU A 44 -7.92 -8.53 -17.62
C LEU A 44 -8.75 -8.76 -18.90
N SER A 45 -9.85 -8.03 -19.06
CA SER A 45 -10.75 -8.10 -20.23
C SER A 45 -10.46 -7.05 -21.31
N ARG A 46 -9.43 -6.22 -21.11
CA ARG A 46 -9.06 -5.17 -22.08
C ARG A 46 -8.74 -5.73 -23.48
N PRO A 47 -9.16 -5.04 -24.56
CA PRO A 47 -9.12 -5.56 -25.93
C PRO A 47 -7.70 -5.74 -26.49
N ASP A 48 -6.73 -5.00 -25.98
CA ASP A 48 -5.32 -5.06 -26.38
C ASP A 48 -4.55 -6.24 -25.75
N ARG A 49 -5.22 -7.06 -24.93
CA ARG A 49 -4.54 -8.12 -24.19
C ARG A 49 -4.24 -9.34 -25.05
N GLN A 50 -2.96 -9.66 -25.16
CA GLN A 50 -2.47 -10.79 -25.97
C GLN A 50 -2.60 -12.19 -25.32
N ARG A 51 -2.70 -12.26 -23.98
CA ARG A 51 -2.76 -13.54 -23.24
C ARG A 51 -4.15 -13.81 -22.70
N ALA A 52 -4.57 -15.07 -22.60
CA ALA A 52 -5.83 -15.44 -21.93
C ALA A 52 -5.86 -15.05 -20.44
N ILE A 53 -7.04 -14.80 -19.87
CA ILE A 53 -7.19 -14.51 -18.43
C ILE A 53 -6.61 -15.70 -17.63
N GLY A 54 -5.78 -15.41 -16.63
CA GLY A 54 -5.05 -16.44 -15.88
C GLY A 54 -3.70 -16.85 -16.46
N ALA A 55 -3.40 -16.61 -17.74
CA ALA A 55 -2.11 -16.96 -18.37
C ALA A 55 -0.96 -15.95 -18.06
N GLY A 56 -1.12 -15.17 -16.99
CA GLY A 56 -0.13 -14.23 -16.49
C GLY A 56 0.78 -14.85 -15.43
N ARG A 57 1.75 -14.07 -14.95
CA ARG A 57 2.53 -14.48 -13.79
C ARG A 57 1.65 -14.48 -12.54
N THR A 58 1.66 -15.57 -11.80
CA THR A 58 0.97 -15.68 -10.51
C THR A 58 1.52 -14.66 -9.52
N TYR A 59 0.63 -14.06 -8.75
CA TYR A 59 1.01 -13.17 -7.67
C TYR A 59 1.83 -13.91 -6.61
N LYS A 60 2.96 -13.33 -6.19
CA LYS A 60 3.80 -13.89 -5.12
C LYS A 60 3.16 -13.79 -3.72
N LEU A 61 2.22 -12.88 -3.53
CA LEU A 61 1.53 -12.62 -2.27
C LEU A 61 0.04 -12.86 -2.45
N GLY A 62 -0.63 -13.34 -1.39
CA GLY A 62 -2.08 -13.36 -1.31
C GLY A 62 -2.66 -11.94 -1.24
N LEU A 63 -3.94 -11.80 -1.58
CA LEU A 63 -4.60 -10.50 -1.65
C LEU A 63 -4.64 -9.79 -0.30
N ALA A 64 -4.92 -10.49 0.79
CA ALA A 64 -4.88 -9.94 2.14
C ALA A 64 -3.49 -9.41 2.52
N THR A 65 -2.42 -10.13 2.15
CA THR A 65 -1.03 -9.68 2.35
C THR A 65 -0.73 -8.43 1.52
N TYR A 66 -1.25 -8.36 0.30
CA TYR A 66 -1.13 -7.19 -0.56
C TYR A 66 -1.87 -5.98 0.03
N LEU A 67 -3.08 -6.17 0.56
CA LEU A 67 -3.83 -5.14 1.27
C LEU A 67 -3.05 -4.64 2.49
N LEU A 68 -2.53 -5.55 3.33
CA LEU A 68 -1.67 -5.24 4.47
C LEU A 68 -0.48 -4.37 4.04
N MET A 69 0.23 -4.74 2.98
CA MET A 69 1.36 -3.98 2.45
C MET A 69 0.96 -2.56 2.04
N THR A 70 -0.20 -2.39 1.38
CA THR A 70 -0.70 -1.07 0.96
C THR A 70 -1.10 -0.22 2.16
N MET A 71 -1.77 -0.80 3.16
CA MET A 71 -2.14 -0.09 4.39
C MET A 71 -0.89 0.40 5.14
N MET A 72 0.14 -0.44 5.22
CA MET A 72 1.44 -0.05 5.80
C MET A 72 2.10 1.07 5.00
N TRP A 73 2.02 1.03 3.67
CA TRP A 73 2.58 2.07 2.81
C TRP A 73 1.95 3.43 3.10
N VAL A 74 0.63 3.49 3.16
CA VAL A 74 -0.11 4.74 3.37
C VAL A 74 0.01 5.23 4.82
N ARG A 75 0.02 4.33 5.81
CA ARG A 75 0.09 4.68 7.23
C ARG A 75 1.48 5.09 7.71
N LEU A 76 2.51 4.39 7.22
CA LEU A 76 3.89 4.53 7.69
C LEU A 76 4.79 5.29 6.70
N TYR A 77 4.27 5.65 5.53
CA TYR A 77 4.98 6.36 4.46
C TYR A 77 6.32 5.70 4.08
N LEU A 78 6.39 4.37 4.17
CA LEU A 78 7.60 3.62 3.85
C LEU A 78 7.94 3.70 2.37
N THR A 79 9.23 3.66 2.05
CA THR A 79 9.68 3.55 0.66
C THR A 79 9.26 2.20 0.06
N THR A 80 9.06 2.17 -1.26
CA THR A 80 8.75 0.91 -1.96
C THR A 80 9.89 -0.13 -1.86
N GLU A 81 11.12 0.32 -1.63
CA GLU A 81 12.27 -0.55 -1.36
C GLU A 81 12.15 -1.23 0.01
N ALA A 82 11.83 -0.47 1.07
CA ALA A 82 11.65 -1.01 2.42
C ALA A 82 10.49 -2.01 2.46
N LEU A 83 9.35 -1.68 1.85
CA LEU A 83 8.21 -2.59 1.71
C LEU A 83 8.60 -3.84 0.91
N GLY A 84 9.38 -3.67 -0.17
CA GLY A 84 9.88 -4.78 -0.97
C GLY A 84 10.70 -5.77 -0.14
N ALA A 85 11.60 -5.25 0.70
CA ALA A 85 12.40 -6.05 1.62
C ALA A 85 11.53 -6.78 2.66
N TRP A 86 10.56 -6.11 3.27
CA TRP A 86 9.70 -6.71 4.30
C TRP A 86 8.81 -7.83 3.74
N PHE A 87 8.23 -7.62 2.56
CA PHE A 87 7.29 -8.56 1.94
C PHE A 87 7.93 -9.57 0.99
N GLY A 88 9.19 -9.36 0.61
CA GLY A 88 9.91 -10.27 -0.28
C GLY A 88 9.57 -10.14 -1.75
N VAL A 89 9.30 -8.92 -2.18
CA VAL A 89 8.94 -8.60 -3.55
C VAL A 89 9.79 -7.46 -4.05
N HIS A 90 9.95 -7.34 -5.36
CA HIS A 90 10.66 -6.22 -5.93
C HIS A 90 9.87 -4.91 -5.72
N LYS A 91 10.55 -3.77 -5.57
CA LYS A 91 9.92 -2.45 -5.39
C LYS A 91 8.88 -2.12 -6.47
N ALA A 92 9.10 -2.58 -7.70
CA ALA A 92 8.15 -2.41 -8.81
C ALA A 92 6.84 -3.18 -8.59
N THR A 93 6.89 -4.33 -7.90
CA THR A 93 5.71 -5.09 -7.49
C THR A 93 4.94 -4.36 -6.41
N VAL A 94 5.64 -3.77 -5.43
CA VAL A 94 5.03 -2.91 -4.40
C VAL A 94 4.33 -1.73 -5.06
N SER A 95 5.06 -0.98 -5.89
CA SER A 95 4.57 0.22 -6.56
C SER A 95 3.36 -0.05 -7.46
N ARG A 96 3.40 -1.11 -8.29
CA ARG A 96 2.31 -1.44 -9.22
C ARG A 96 1.07 -1.96 -8.49
N ASN A 97 1.23 -2.92 -7.58
CA ASN A 97 0.07 -3.53 -6.91
C ASN A 97 -0.48 -2.62 -5.81
N GLY A 98 0.38 -1.91 -5.08
CA GLY A 98 -0.02 -0.94 -4.07
C GLY A 98 -0.94 0.14 -4.65
N ARG A 99 -0.58 0.74 -5.79
CA ARG A 99 -1.45 1.73 -6.47
C ARG A 99 -2.81 1.16 -6.89
N ARG A 100 -2.83 -0.08 -7.38
CA ARG A 100 -4.07 -0.74 -7.80
C ARG A 100 -4.99 -1.03 -6.62
N ILE A 101 -4.42 -1.49 -5.51
CA ILE A 101 -5.17 -1.72 -4.27
C ILE A 101 -5.67 -0.40 -3.71
N LEU A 102 -4.86 0.65 -3.72
CA LEU A 102 -5.26 1.98 -3.26
C LEU A 102 -6.42 2.54 -4.09
N ALA A 103 -6.41 2.34 -5.41
CA ALA A 103 -7.52 2.74 -6.27
C ALA A 103 -8.83 2.04 -5.89
N VAL A 104 -8.80 0.73 -5.64
CA VAL A 104 -9.98 -0.01 -5.19
C VAL A 104 -10.39 0.40 -3.77
N LEU A 105 -9.45 0.64 -2.86
CA LEU A 105 -9.74 1.13 -1.51
C LEU A 105 -10.49 2.47 -1.53
N ARG A 106 -10.11 3.39 -2.43
CA ARG A 106 -10.83 4.65 -2.61
C ARG A 106 -12.27 4.46 -3.09
N GLN A 107 -12.55 3.41 -3.87
CA GLN A 107 -13.90 3.07 -4.30
C GLN A 107 -14.74 2.53 -3.14
N VAL A 108 -14.18 1.61 -2.33
CA VAL A 108 -14.92 1.00 -1.21
C VAL A 108 -15.01 1.88 0.04
N SER A 109 -14.22 2.95 0.14
CA SER A 109 -14.27 3.86 1.29
C SER A 109 -15.22 5.04 1.13
N GLU A 110 -15.96 5.18 0.01
CA GLU A 110 -16.99 6.21 -0.25
C GLU A 110 -16.65 7.65 0.19
N GLY A 111 -15.36 8.00 0.25
CA GLY A 111 -14.89 9.31 0.76
C GLY A 111 -14.90 9.48 2.29
N GLU A 112 -15.24 8.45 3.08
CA GLU A 112 -15.12 8.46 4.55
C GLU A 112 -13.66 8.60 5.02
N ILE A 113 -12.73 8.15 4.19
CA ILE A 113 -11.30 8.17 4.48
C ILE A 113 -10.57 8.86 3.33
N ASP A 114 -9.96 10.00 3.63
CA ASP A 114 -9.02 10.66 2.73
C ASP A 114 -7.70 9.90 2.75
N TRP A 115 -7.50 9.03 1.75
CA TRP A 115 -6.26 8.28 1.62
C TRP A 115 -5.21 9.14 0.93
N PRO A 116 -4.13 9.54 1.62
CA PRO A 116 -3.15 10.46 1.06
C PRO A 116 -2.52 9.86 -0.19
N ASP A 117 -2.36 10.69 -1.23
CA ASP A 117 -1.61 10.30 -2.42
C ASP A 117 -0.15 10.09 -2.04
N PRO A 118 0.47 8.97 -2.44
CA PRO A 118 1.91 8.84 -2.35
C PRO A 118 2.57 9.85 -3.29
N PRO A 119 3.69 10.48 -2.90
CA PRO A 119 4.39 11.44 -3.76
C PRO A 119 4.75 10.81 -5.11
N ALA A 120 4.55 11.54 -6.20
CA ALA A 120 4.94 11.05 -7.51
C ALA A 120 6.47 11.05 -7.65
N ARG A 121 6.93 10.39 -8.72
CA ARG A 121 8.37 10.28 -8.97
C ARG A 121 8.94 11.67 -9.23
N GLY A 122 9.85 12.11 -8.37
CA GLY A 122 10.51 13.42 -8.48
C GLY A 122 9.80 14.56 -7.74
N GLU A 123 8.70 14.29 -7.03
CA GLU A 123 7.98 15.29 -6.22
C GLU A 123 8.49 15.40 -4.77
N GLY A 124 9.56 14.68 -4.43
CA GLY A 124 10.21 14.85 -3.13
C GLY A 124 11.08 16.10 -3.15
N LYS A 125 10.98 16.93 -2.10
CA LYS A 125 11.90 18.05 -1.88
C LYS A 125 13.30 17.50 -1.61
N ASP A 126 14.32 18.08 -2.23
CA ASP A 126 15.69 17.83 -1.79
C ASP A 126 15.95 18.49 -0.42
N LEU A 127 17.10 18.20 0.19
CA LEU A 127 17.39 18.72 1.53
C LEU A 127 17.41 20.26 1.56
N ALA A 128 17.89 20.91 0.49
CA ALA A 128 17.96 22.36 0.40
C ALA A 128 16.55 22.98 0.24
N GLU A 129 15.70 22.37 -0.58
CA GLU A 129 14.29 22.75 -0.74
C GLU A 129 13.48 22.52 0.54
N ALA A 130 13.75 21.44 1.27
CA ALA A 130 13.14 21.18 2.56
C ALA A 130 13.56 22.21 3.62
N LEU A 131 14.86 22.57 3.67
CA LEU A 131 15.40 23.62 4.53
C LEU A 131 14.79 25.00 4.21
N ALA A 132 14.66 25.35 2.93
CA ALA A 132 14.08 26.62 2.53
C ALA A 132 12.57 26.71 2.83
N ALA A 133 11.84 25.61 2.64
CA ALA A 133 10.39 25.57 2.87
C ALA A 133 10.03 25.47 4.36
N TYR A 134 10.90 24.86 5.17
CA TYR A 134 10.71 24.67 6.60
C TYR A 134 12.01 25.01 7.36
N PRO A 135 12.42 26.29 7.40
CA PRO A 135 13.67 26.70 8.06
C PRO A 135 13.70 26.29 9.54
N ASP A 136 12.53 26.23 10.17
CA ASP A 136 12.36 25.89 11.58
C ASP A 136 12.49 24.38 11.85
N LEU A 137 12.42 23.52 10.81
CA LEU A 137 12.44 22.05 10.93
C LEU A 137 13.76 21.53 11.54
N PHE A 138 14.84 22.30 11.41
CA PHE A 138 16.17 21.96 11.94
C PHE A 138 16.60 22.85 13.12
N ALA A 139 15.76 23.79 13.56
CA ALA A 139 16.10 24.72 14.64
C ALA A 139 16.29 24.06 16.02
N ILE A 140 16.01 22.75 16.15
CA ILE A 140 16.12 21.98 17.40
C ILE A 140 17.45 21.21 17.51
N LEU A 141 18.37 21.32 16.54
CA LEU A 141 19.64 20.58 16.58
C LEU A 141 20.82 21.33 17.23
N ASP A 142 20.70 22.62 17.54
CA ASP A 142 21.74 23.41 18.22
C ASP A 142 21.38 23.70 19.69
N GLY A 143 21.15 22.63 20.44
CA GLY A 143 20.97 22.65 21.89
C GLY A 143 21.84 21.61 22.60
N THR A 144 23.15 21.60 22.31
CA THR A 144 24.16 20.90 23.13
C THR A 144 25.46 21.68 23.17
#